data_AF-A0A662J6H0-F1
#
_entry.id   AF-A0A662J6H0-F1
#
_cell.length_a   1.000
_cell.length_b   1.000
_cell.length_c   1.000
_cell.angle_alpha   90.00
_cell.angle_beta   90.00
_cell.angle_gamma   90.00
#
_symmetry.space_group_name_H-M   'P 1'
#
loop_
_entity.id
_entity.type
_entity.pdbx_description
1 polymer ?
#
loop_
_entity_poly.entity_id
_entity_poly.type
_entity_poly.pdbx_seq_one_letter_code
_entity_poly.pdbx_strand_id
1 'polypeptide(L)'
;MSEVPEYRRGLTPRVLAIIVVMVPVTFIFNMLLSGLTAWWVHAGMLPPSIMYIILINELLGRLNPRLKLSRSELAVLLTAFFALGGYAYTMYGELKFGINIVSTYNNIMSAVRALSVDPAKTFWLDKYSPLWAPPPEVVELAWKGLKPGQYIDWGAWIGPITFWTLYFITWSIWSYTIAFMLRRQMIEVERLPFAMVLPTAYPIVWSTEPKNSPQNLFNFRSRLAKIFWIAFVLGFIGTLPDLVRYFLPFIPPSSEWSTHPVNLNAFTSSVLPGASFIGNFIIPRVAVFALLPLDFLLSGVVAWFVMYVIYPCIGVATGFLPYTPGVENHPSHYGQAVGPIRAIYATNTGIMLGIGLYALYMAWPHIKTIFSSISGRDVEEQGVSYR
;
A
#
# COMPACT_ATOMS: atom_id res chain seq x y z
N MET A 1 23.14 -6.37 33.45
CA MET A 1 21.84 -5.70 33.31
C MET A 1 21.96 -4.74 32.14
N SER A 2 21.37 -5.06 31.00
CA SER A 2 21.26 -4.11 29.89
C SER A 2 20.30 -3.01 30.32
N GLU A 3 20.75 -1.75 30.31
CA GLU A 3 19.89 -0.59 30.53
C GLU A 3 18.66 -0.72 29.63
N VAL A 4 17.47 -0.75 30.23
CA VAL A 4 16.22 -0.66 29.48
C VAL A 4 16.22 0.74 28.85
N PRO A 5 16.25 0.88 27.51
CA PRO A 5 16.32 2.18 26.88
C PRO A 5 15.09 3.00 27.28
N GLU A 6 15.32 4.16 27.90
CA GLU A 6 14.26 5.07 28.33
C GLU A 6 13.48 5.56 27.09
N TYR A 7 12.22 5.14 26.97
CA TYR A 7 11.36 5.53 25.86
C TYR A 7 11.00 7.03 25.95
N ARG A 8 11.72 7.86 25.20
CA ARG A 8 11.37 9.28 25.08
C ARG A 8 10.03 9.45 24.36
N ARG A 9 9.16 10.29 24.92
CA ARG A 9 7.84 10.61 24.36
C ARG A 9 7.98 11.20 22.95
N GLY A 10 7.52 10.44 21.94
CA GLY A 10 7.51 10.87 20.53
C GLY A 10 6.26 11.67 20.13
N LEU A 11 5.14 11.49 20.82
CA LEU A 11 3.92 12.25 20.57
C LEU A 11 3.98 13.59 21.31
N THR A 12 4.52 14.59 20.62
CA THR A 12 4.63 15.98 21.09
C THR A 12 3.55 16.86 20.43
N PRO A 13 3.21 18.03 21.00
CA PRO A 13 2.22 18.93 20.41
C PRO A 13 2.54 19.34 18.96
N ARG A 14 3.83 19.50 18.63
CA ARG A 14 4.27 19.82 17.26
C ARG A 14 4.05 18.67 16.29
N VAL A 15 4.33 17.43 16.69
CA VAL A 15 4.06 16.24 15.87
C VAL A 15 2.56 16.07 15.66
N LEU A 16 1.77 16.27 16.72
CA LEU A 16 0.31 16.22 16.62
C LEU A 16 -0.22 17.30 15.65
N ALA A 17 0.28 18.53 15.73
CA ALA A 17 -0.08 19.59 14.79
C ALA A 17 0.27 19.22 13.34
N ILE A 18 1.46 18.66 13.10
CA ILE A 18 1.85 18.17 11.77
C ILE A 18 0.87 17.10 11.28
N ILE A 19 0.53 16.10 12.10
CA ILE A 19 -0.39 15.03 11.73
C ILE A 19 -1.77 15.61 11.38
N VAL A 20 -2.34 16.44 12.26
CA VAL A 20 -3.68 17.03 12.08
C VAL A 20 -3.76 17.88 10.81
N VAL A 21 -2.72 18.67 10.51
CA VAL A 21 -2.66 19.48 9.28
C VAL A 21 -2.43 18.59 8.05
N MET A 22 -1.59 17.57 8.16
CA MET A 22 -1.26 16.70 7.02
C MET A 22 -2.41 15.83 6.57
N VAL A 23 -3.37 15.46 7.44
CA VAL A 23 -4.54 14.66 7.05
C VAL A 23 -5.38 15.34 5.96
N PRO A 24 -5.97 16.54 6.16
CA PRO A 24 -6.79 17.19 5.14
C PRO A 24 -5.95 17.61 3.92
N VAL A 25 -4.71 18.08 4.12
CA VAL A 25 -3.83 18.47 3.01
C VAL A 25 -3.55 17.28 2.10
N THR A 26 -3.21 16.13 2.69
CA THR A 26 -2.97 14.88 1.97
C THR A 26 -4.21 14.44 1.20
N PHE A 27 -5.38 14.44 1.86
CA PHE A 27 -6.63 14.01 1.24
C PHE A 27 -7.00 14.89 0.05
N ILE A 28 -7.04 16.21 0.23
CA ILE A 28 -7.42 17.16 -0.83
C ILE A 28 -6.43 17.07 -2.00
N PHE A 29 -5.12 17.12 -1.70
CA PHE A 29 -4.09 17.11 -2.72
C PHE A 29 -4.11 15.82 -3.54
N ASN A 30 -4.15 14.66 -2.88
CA ASN A 30 -4.14 13.38 -3.60
C ASN A 30 -5.46 13.10 -4.31
N MET A 31 -6.60 13.58 -3.79
CA MET A 31 -7.89 13.45 -4.48
C MET A 31 -7.88 14.26 -5.78
N LEU A 32 -7.40 15.50 -5.74
CA LEU A 32 -7.20 16.30 -6.95
C LEU A 32 -6.21 15.62 -7.89
N LEU A 33 -5.11 15.10 -7.34
CA LEU A 33 -4.09 14.48 -8.16
C LEU A 33 -4.61 13.24 -8.89
N SER A 34 -5.21 12.30 -8.16
CA SER A 34 -5.79 11.09 -8.71
C SER A 34 -6.95 11.37 -9.67
N GLY A 35 -7.71 12.45 -9.45
CA GLY A 35 -8.76 12.88 -10.36
C GLY A 35 -8.26 13.50 -11.67
N LEU A 36 -7.09 14.16 -11.64
CA LEU A 36 -6.52 14.87 -12.80
C LEU A 36 -5.45 14.08 -13.55
N THR A 37 -4.96 12.96 -12.99
CA THR A 37 -3.90 12.14 -13.58
C THR A 37 -4.32 10.68 -13.68
N ALA A 38 -3.47 9.83 -14.28
CA ALA A 38 -3.67 8.40 -14.27
C ALA A 38 -3.50 7.86 -12.83
N TRP A 39 -4.61 7.79 -12.09
CA TRP A 39 -4.65 7.43 -10.67
C TRP A 39 -3.92 6.12 -10.32
N TRP A 40 -3.90 5.15 -11.25
CA TRP A 40 -3.26 3.84 -11.06
C TRP A 40 -1.74 3.92 -11.22
N VAL A 41 -1.23 4.94 -11.93
CA VAL A 41 0.21 5.21 -12.09
C VAL A 41 0.74 6.06 -10.94
N HIS A 42 -0.05 7.05 -10.50
CA HIS A 42 0.30 7.99 -9.44
C HIS A 42 -0.85 8.11 -8.43
N ALA A 43 -0.89 7.16 -7.51
CA ALA A 43 -1.95 7.08 -6.51
C ALA A 43 -1.94 8.27 -5.52
N GLY A 44 -0.79 8.92 -5.31
CA GLY A 44 -0.68 10.16 -4.54
C GLY A 44 0.77 10.64 -4.40
N MET A 45 0.97 11.81 -3.79
CA MET A 45 2.31 12.31 -3.40
C MET A 45 2.44 12.68 -1.91
N LEU A 46 1.31 12.89 -1.21
CA LEU A 46 1.31 13.25 0.21
C LEU A 46 0.71 12.14 1.10
N PRO A 47 1.20 11.89 2.32
CA PRO A 47 2.37 12.50 2.92
C PRO A 47 3.66 12.18 2.14
N PRO A 48 4.65 13.08 2.19
CA PRO A 48 5.91 12.86 1.48
C PRO A 48 6.61 11.63 2.05
N SER A 49 7.45 10.96 1.25
CA SER A 49 8.26 9.83 1.72
C SER A 49 9.11 10.23 2.94
N ILE A 50 9.43 9.25 3.79
CA ILE A 50 10.23 9.50 4.99
C ILE A 50 11.57 10.16 4.68
N MET A 51 12.14 9.88 3.50
CA MET A 51 13.42 10.42 3.11
C MET A 51 13.35 11.93 2.88
N TYR A 52 12.27 12.41 2.27
CA TYR A 52 12.03 13.85 2.14
C TYR A 52 11.82 14.51 3.51
N ILE A 53 11.13 13.84 4.43
CA ILE A 53 10.94 14.34 5.81
C ILE A 53 12.29 14.43 6.52
N ILE A 54 13.17 13.43 6.37
CA ILE A 54 14.52 13.45 6.94
C ILE A 54 15.36 14.60 6.38
N LEU A 55 15.29 14.84 5.07
CA LEU A 55 15.97 15.96 4.42
C LEU A 55 15.48 17.32 4.95
N ILE A 56 14.16 17.50 5.00
CA ILE A 56 13.53 18.71 5.55
C ILE A 56 13.92 18.87 7.03
N ASN A 57 13.91 17.80 7.81
CA ASN A 57 14.27 17.82 9.23
C ASN A 57 15.74 18.23 9.46
N GLU A 58 16.67 17.72 8.65
CA GLU A 58 18.07 18.12 8.73
C GLU A 58 18.26 19.58 8.29
N LEU A 59 17.56 20.04 7.24
CA LEU A 59 17.60 21.44 6.82
C LEU A 59 17.07 22.36 7.93
N LEU A 60 15.90 22.05 8.50
CA LEU A 60 15.32 22.80 9.61
C LEU A 60 16.25 22.80 10.83
N GLY A 61 16.89 21.67 11.14
CA GLY A 61 17.86 21.57 12.23
C GLY A 61 19.14 22.38 12.02
N ARG A 62 19.55 22.63 10.77
CA ARG A 62 20.66 23.54 10.43
C ARG A 62 20.26 25.00 10.57
N LEU A 63 19.02 25.35 10.24
CA LEU A 63 18.48 26.71 10.41
C LEU A 63 18.22 27.03 11.89
N ASN A 64 17.61 26.10 12.62
CA ASN A 64 17.32 26.22 14.04
C ASN A 64 17.26 24.84 14.71
N PRO A 65 18.19 24.50 15.64
CA PRO A 65 18.20 23.22 16.33
C PRO A 65 16.89 22.87 17.05
N ARG A 66 16.10 23.88 17.47
CA ARG A 66 14.79 23.66 18.12
C ARG A 66 13.73 23.12 17.17
N LEU A 67 13.85 23.37 15.87
CA LEU A 67 12.93 22.86 14.84
C LEU A 67 13.24 21.41 14.46
N LYS A 68 14.42 20.89 14.82
CA LYS A 68 14.78 19.51 14.54
C LYS A 68 13.91 18.55 15.37
N LEU A 69 13.25 17.65 14.66
CA LEU A 69 12.52 16.53 15.23
C LEU A 69 13.50 15.47 15.72
N SER A 70 13.19 14.93 16.89
CA SER A 70 13.91 13.81 17.50
C SER A 70 13.58 12.48 16.82
N ARG A 71 14.38 11.44 17.13
CA ARG A 71 14.16 10.08 16.65
C ARG A 71 12.75 9.56 16.98
N SER A 72 12.31 9.76 18.23
CA SER A 72 10.97 9.32 18.68
C SER A 72 9.85 10.04 17.94
N GLU A 73 10.02 11.33 17.65
CA GLU A 73 9.03 12.11 16.90
C GLU A 73 8.93 11.69 15.43
N LEU A 74 10.08 11.43 14.78
CA LEU A 74 10.12 10.89 13.43
C LEU A 74 9.47 9.50 13.35
N ALA A 75 9.67 8.65 14.36
CA ALA A 75 9.02 7.34 14.42
C ALA A 75 7.49 7.43 14.56
N VAL A 76 7.00 8.37 15.37
CA VAL A 76 5.55 8.64 15.49
C VAL A 76 5.00 9.20 14.18
N LEU A 77 5.70 10.12 13.53
CA LEU A 77 5.31 10.64 12.21
C LEU A 77 5.27 9.55 11.15
N LEU A 78 6.27 8.67 11.11
CA LEU A 78 6.28 7.53 10.19
C LEU A 78 5.03 6.66 10.38
N THR A 79 4.65 6.37 11.62
CA THR A 79 3.47 5.56 11.95
C THR A 79 2.19 6.25 11.49
N ALA A 80 2.05 7.55 11.77
CA ALA A 80 0.90 8.33 11.33
C ALA A 80 0.82 8.42 9.80
N PHE A 81 1.95 8.60 9.12
CA PHE A 81 2.00 8.70 7.67
C PHE A 81 1.83 7.35 6.98
N PHE A 82 2.21 6.25 7.61
CA PHE A 82 1.84 4.91 7.18
C PHE A 82 0.33 4.71 7.25
N ALA A 83 -0.34 5.15 8.32
CA ALA A 83 -1.80 5.09 8.42
C ALA A 83 -2.48 5.90 7.31
N LEU A 84 -1.93 7.07 6.98
CA LEU A 84 -2.44 7.91 5.89
C LEU A 84 -2.17 7.28 4.52
N GLY A 85 -0.93 6.86 4.26
CA GLY A 85 -0.45 6.44 2.94
C GLY A 85 -0.64 4.97 2.57
N GLY A 86 -0.92 4.12 3.56
CA GLY A 86 -1.17 2.69 3.38
C GLY A 86 0.11 1.86 3.23
N TYR A 87 -0.07 0.59 2.85
CA TYR A 87 0.99 -0.43 3.01
C TYR A 87 2.23 -0.12 2.16
N ALA A 88 2.06 0.50 1.00
CA ALA A 88 3.16 0.83 0.09
C ALA A 88 4.07 1.94 0.61
N TYR A 89 3.60 2.73 1.60
CA TYR A 89 4.31 3.93 2.05
C TYR A 89 5.66 3.58 2.68
N THR A 90 5.69 2.58 3.56
CA THR A 90 6.94 2.14 4.20
C THR A 90 7.84 1.34 3.26
N MET A 91 7.28 0.78 2.19
CA MET A 91 7.96 -0.12 1.25
C MET A 91 8.61 0.61 0.07
N TYR A 92 7.90 1.57 -0.51
CA TYR A 92 8.22 2.22 -1.78
C TYR A 92 8.26 3.76 -1.66
N GLY A 93 7.80 4.32 -0.53
CA GLY A 93 7.46 5.75 -0.44
C GLY A 93 6.27 6.15 -1.31
N GLU A 94 5.58 5.16 -1.89
CA GLU A 94 4.37 5.29 -2.69
C GLU A 94 3.15 5.14 -1.78
N LEU A 95 2.03 5.73 -2.17
CA LEU A 95 0.80 5.69 -1.39
C LEU A 95 -0.13 4.67 -2.06
N LYS A 96 -0.55 3.63 -1.33
CA LYS A 96 -1.49 2.61 -1.83
C LYS A 96 -2.37 2.09 -0.71
N PHE A 97 -3.68 2.13 -0.93
CA PHE A 97 -4.71 1.61 -0.01
C PHE A 97 -4.63 2.18 1.42
N GLY A 98 -4.19 3.43 1.55
CA GLY A 98 -4.28 4.20 2.79
C GLY A 98 -5.57 5.01 2.90
N ILE A 99 -5.77 5.68 4.04
CA ILE A 99 -6.92 6.57 4.28
C ILE A 99 -6.96 7.73 3.26
N ASN A 100 -5.83 8.06 2.64
CA ASN A 100 -5.71 9.16 1.68
C ASN A 100 -6.10 8.85 0.23
N ILE A 101 -6.24 7.56 -0.16
CA ILE A 101 -6.53 7.14 -1.56
C ILE A 101 -7.87 6.40 -1.64
N VAL A 102 -8.76 6.74 -0.71
CA VAL A 102 -10.07 6.09 -0.55
C VAL A 102 -10.90 6.12 -1.85
N SER A 103 -10.57 6.98 -2.82
CA SER A 103 -11.24 7.17 -4.11
C SER A 103 -11.41 5.94 -5.02
N THR A 104 -10.67 4.85 -4.85
CA THR A 104 -10.44 3.94 -6.01
C THR A 104 -11.25 2.65 -6.05
N TYR A 105 -11.80 2.13 -4.95
CA TYR A 105 -12.45 0.82 -5.03
C TYR A 105 -13.76 0.60 -4.27
N ASN A 106 -13.99 1.17 -3.08
CA ASN A 106 -15.18 0.84 -2.26
C ASN A 106 -15.56 1.96 -1.28
N ASN A 107 -16.01 3.12 -1.77
CA ASN A 107 -16.37 4.24 -0.89
C ASN A 107 -17.65 4.96 -1.36
N ILE A 108 -18.00 6.04 -0.65
CA ILE A 108 -19.12 6.91 -1.01
C ILE A 108 -19.06 7.41 -2.47
N MET A 109 -17.87 7.67 -3.02
CA MET A 109 -17.71 8.14 -4.41
C MET A 109 -18.03 7.04 -5.43
N SER A 110 -17.74 5.78 -5.13
CA SER A 110 -18.17 4.64 -5.96
C SER A 110 -19.70 4.53 -6.00
N ALA A 111 -20.35 4.69 -4.85
CA ALA A 111 -21.82 4.69 -4.75
C ALA A 111 -22.43 5.89 -5.50
N VAL A 112 -21.85 7.09 -5.32
CA VAL A 112 -22.25 8.32 -6.03
C VAL A 112 -22.12 8.14 -7.55
N ARG A 113 -20.97 7.66 -8.03
CA ARG A 113 -20.76 7.40 -9.46
C ARG A 113 -21.74 6.36 -9.99
N ALA A 114 -21.94 5.26 -9.26
CA ALA A 114 -22.85 4.19 -9.64
C ALA A 114 -24.29 4.72 -9.81
N LEU A 115 -24.74 5.64 -8.96
CA LEU A 115 -26.07 6.24 -9.03
C LEU A 115 -26.18 7.44 -9.98
N SER A 116 -25.06 7.91 -10.55
CA SER A 116 -25.02 9.10 -11.42
C SER A 116 -24.86 8.79 -12.91
N VAL A 117 -24.41 7.58 -13.28
CA VAL A 117 -23.98 7.25 -14.65
C VAL A 117 -24.66 5.98 -15.15
N ASP A 118 -25.31 6.05 -16.32
CA ASP A 118 -25.88 4.88 -16.99
C ASP A 118 -24.80 4.02 -17.69
N PRO A 119 -24.97 2.69 -17.78
CA PRO A 119 -26.11 1.89 -17.30
C PRO A 119 -26.00 1.49 -15.82
N ALA A 120 -24.93 1.89 -15.12
CA ALA A 120 -24.71 1.53 -13.72
C ALA A 120 -25.86 2.03 -12.84
N LYS A 121 -26.33 3.27 -13.07
CA LYS A 121 -27.49 3.84 -12.36
C LYS A 121 -28.69 2.91 -12.48
N THR A 122 -29.06 2.53 -13.70
CA THR A 122 -30.17 1.60 -13.95
C THR A 122 -30.02 0.28 -13.19
N PHE A 123 -28.81 -0.28 -13.12
CA PHE A 123 -28.55 -1.53 -12.41
C PHE A 123 -28.62 -1.43 -10.88
N TRP A 124 -28.28 -0.26 -10.32
CA TRP A 124 -28.14 -0.04 -8.87
C TRP A 124 -29.34 0.65 -8.21
N LEU A 125 -30.24 1.25 -9.00
CA LEU A 125 -31.40 2.01 -8.49
C LEU A 125 -32.28 1.24 -7.50
N ASP A 126 -32.44 -0.06 -7.69
CA ASP A 126 -33.27 -0.95 -6.85
C ASP A 126 -32.47 -1.69 -5.76
N LYS A 127 -31.14 -1.56 -5.76
CA LYS A 127 -30.23 -2.36 -4.90
C LYS A 127 -29.41 -1.53 -3.93
N TYR A 128 -29.41 -0.21 -4.06
CA TYR A 128 -28.58 0.64 -3.21
C TYR A 128 -29.20 0.80 -1.81
N SER A 129 -28.36 0.87 -0.79
CA SER A 129 -28.78 1.26 0.56
C SER A 129 -28.75 2.79 0.70
N PRO A 130 -29.75 3.42 1.36
CA PRO A 130 -29.69 4.84 1.73
C PRO A 130 -28.51 5.19 2.65
N LEU A 131 -27.85 4.19 3.26
CA LEU A 131 -26.62 4.39 4.03
C LEU A 131 -25.37 4.52 3.16
N TRP A 132 -25.43 4.12 1.88
CA TRP A 132 -24.27 4.19 0.99
C TRP A 132 -24.18 5.52 0.27
N ALA A 133 -25.34 6.06 -0.14
CA ALA A 133 -25.47 7.34 -0.80
C ALA A 133 -26.91 7.88 -0.59
N PRO A 134 -27.11 9.21 -0.71
CA PRO A 134 -28.45 9.82 -0.70
C PRO A 134 -29.33 9.34 -1.87
N PRO A 135 -30.61 9.76 -1.89
CA PRO A 135 -31.47 9.53 -3.05
C PRO A 135 -30.82 9.97 -4.37
N PRO A 136 -31.09 9.28 -5.50
CA PRO A 136 -30.45 9.55 -6.79
C PRO A 136 -30.58 11.01 -7.25
N GLU A 137 -31.67 11.68 -6.91
CA GLU A 137 -31.92 13.09 -7.23
C GLU A 137 -30.90 14.02 -6.57
N VAL A 138 -30.58 13.77 -5.29
CA VAL A 138 -29.57 14.51 -4.52
C VAL A 138 -28.17 14.20 -5.04
N VAL A 139 -27.91 12.93 -5.36
CA VAL A 139 -26.64 12.47 -5.92
C VAL A 139 -26.40 13.08 -7.29
N GLU A 140 -27.40 13.13 -8.15
CA GLU A 140 -27.32 13.69 -9.50
C GLU A 140 -27.04 15.19 -9.47
N LEU A 141 -27.65 15.92 -8.53
CA LEU A 141 -27.37 17.33 -8.31
C LEU A 141 -25.90 17.55 -7.89
N ALA A 142 -25.38 16.73 -6.98
CA ALA A 142 -23.98 16.82 -6.54
C ALA A 142 -22.99 16.43 -7.65
N TRP A 143 -23.34 15.45 -8.50
CA TRP A 143 -22.48 14.96 -9.58
C TRP A 143 -22.42 15.91 -10.78
N LYS A 144 -23.56 16.44 -11.21
CA LYS A 144 -23.64 17.34 -12.39
C LYS A 144 -23.25 18.78 -12.06
N GLY A 145 -23.11 19.10 -10.77
CA GLY A 145 -22.83 20.43 -10.27
C GLY A 145 -24.10 21.26 -10.07
N LEU A 146 -23.98 22.25 -9.18
CA LEU A 146 -25.08 23.13 -8.81
C LEU A 146 -25.33 24.19 -9.89
N LYS A 147 -26.59 24.36 -10.29
CA LYS A 147 -27.01 25.56 -11.03
C LYS A 147 -27.17 26.74 -10.06
N PRO A 148 -27.14 28.00 -10.54
CA PRO A 148 -27.38 29.17 -9.69
C PRO A 148 -28.68 29.02 -8.89
N GLY A 149 -28.60 29.23 -7.58
CA GLY A 149 -29.73 29.10 -6.65
C GLY A 149 -30.00 27.68 -6.12
N GLN A 150 -29.29 26.66 -6.61
CA GLN A 150 -29.32 25.32 -6.02
C GLN A 150 -28.27 25.19 -4.91
N TYR A 151 -28.57 24.37 -3.91
CA TYR A 151 -27.66 24.04 -2.82
C TYR A 151 -27.57 22.52 -2.65
N ILE A 152 -26.46 22.05 -2.10
CA ILE A 152 -26.33 20.65 -1.70
C ILE A 152 -27.16 20.46 -0.44
N ASP A 153 -28.11 19.52 -0.48
CA ASP A 153 -28.84 19.09 0.72
C ASP A 153 -27.94 18.22 1.61
N TRP A 154 -27.13 18.88 2.43
CA TRP A 154 -26.24 18.21 3.39
C TRP A 154 -27.00 17.32 4.38
N GLY A 155 -28.27 17.59 4.65
CA GLY A 155 -29.11 16.75 5.53
C GLY A 155 -29.22 15.32 5.01
N ALA A 156 -29.46 15.17 3.71
CA ALA A 156 -29.52 13.86 3.05
C ALA A 156 -28.15 13.13 3.03
N TRP A 157 -27.04 13.86 3.14
CA TRP A 157 -25.68 13.28 3.18
C TRP A 157 -25.23 12.84 4.58
N ILE A 158 -25.87 13.31 5.66
CA ILE A 158 -25.45 12.99 7.04
C ILE A 158 -25.42 11.47 7.26
N GLY A 159 -26.46 10.76 6.82
CA GLY A 159 -26.54 9.29 6.96
C GLY A 159 -25.36 8.57 6.29
N PRO A 160 -25.16 8.75 4.97
CA PRO A 160 -24.01 8.20 4.26
C PRO A 160 -22.65 8.60 4.85
N ILE A 161 -22.44 9.88 5.16
CA ILE A 161 -21.18 10.37 5.76
C ILE A 161 -20.91 9.66 7.08
N THR A 162 -21.93 9.51 7.93
CA THR A 162 -21.82 8.84 9.23
C THR A 162 -21.48 7.36 9.05
N PHE A 163 -22.19 6.67 8.16
CA PHE A 163 -21.95 5.26 7.85
C PHE A 163 -20.51 5.03 7.39
N TRP A 164 -20.05 5.77 6.37
CA TRP A 164 -18.70 5.60 5.84
C TRP A 164 -17.62 5.99 6.85
N THR A 165 -17.85 7.04 7.64
CA THR A 165 -16.93 7.45 8.72
C THR A 165 -16.77 6.34 9.76
N LEU A 166 -17.88 5.79 10.26
CA LEU A 166 -17.85 4.71 11.24
C LEU A 166 -17.27 3.42 10.64
N TYR A 167 -17.57 3.12 9.39
CA TYR A 167 -16.99 2.00 8.66
C TYR A 167 -15.46 2.11 8.61
N PHE A 168 -14.91 3.28 8.24
CA PHE A 168 -13.46 3.48 8.18
C PHE A 168 -12.78 3.47 9.55
N ILE A 169 -13.41 4.06 10.57
CA ILE A 169 -12.90 3.99 11.95
C ILE A 169 -12.86 2.53 12.40
N THR A 170 -13.95 1.79 12.21
CA THR A 170 -14.06 0.37 12.58
C THR A 170 -13.03 -0.46 11.84
N TRP A 171 -12.90 -0.28 10.52
CA TRP A 171 -11.93 -0.99 9.69
C TRP A 171 -10.48 -0.72 10.13
N SER A 172 -10.18 0.54 10.46
CA SER A 172 -8.85 0.93 10.95
C SER A 172 -8.55 0.28 12.29
N ILE A 173 -9.46 0.41 13.27
CA ILE A 173 -9.31 -0.21 14.59
C ILE A 173 -9.16 -1.72 14.47
N TRP A 174 -10.00 -2.36 13.65
CA TRP A 174 -9.96 -3.79 13.39
C TRP A 174 -8.60 -4.23 12.83
N SER A 175 -8.08 -3.50 11.82
CA SER A 175 -6.78 -3.79 11.21
C SER A 175 -5.63 -3.71 12.22
N TYR A 176 -5.60 -2.67 13.06
CA TYR A 176 -4.58 -2.53 14.10
C TYR A 176 -4.73 -3.56 15.23
N THR A 177 -5.96 -3.94 15.57
CA THR A 177 -6.23 -4.98 16.58
C THR A 177 -5.71 -6.33 16.11
N ILE A 178 -5.96 -6.70 14.85
CA ILE A 178 -5.39 -7.92 14.25
C ILE A 178 -3.88 -7.85 14.21
N ALA A 179 -3.30 -6.73 13.77
CA ALA A 179 -1.85 -6.56 13.74
C ALA A 179 -1.24 -6.74 15.15
N PHE A 180 -1.87 -6.20 16.19
CA PHE A 180 -1.44 -6.37 17.58
C PHE A 180 -1.48 -7.85 18.02
N MET A 181 -2.56 -8.57 17.71
CA MET A 181 -2.71 -10.00 18.00
C MET A 181 -1.67 -10.85 17.26
N LEU A 182 -1.27 -10.49 16.04
CA LEU A 182 -0.28 -11.24 15.27
C LEU A 182 1.17 -10.83 15.59
N ARG A 183 1.38 -9.67 16.23
CA ARG A 183 2.72 -9.08 16.41
C ARG A 183 3.67 -10.03 17.13
N ARG A 184 3.21 -10.73 18.17
CA ARG A 184 4.07 -11.60 18.98
C ARG A 184 4.61 -12.75 18.15
N GLN A 185 3.72 -13.39 17.38
CA GLN A 185 4.09 -14.47 16.48
C GLN A 185 5.10 -13.97 15.45
N MET A 186 4.82 -12.84 14.79
CA MET A 186 5.65 -12.32 13.71
C MET A 186 7.00 -11.74 14.18
N ILE A 187 7.04 -11.05 15.32
CA ILE A 187 8.21 -10.28 15.80
C ILE A 187 9.04 -11.07 16.81
N GLU A 188 8.41 -11.75 17.77
CA GLU A 188 9.13 -12.37 18.89
C GLU A 188 9.45 -13.84 18.63
N VAL A 189 8.46 -14.59 18.09
CA VAL A 189 8.58 -16.02 17.80
C VAL A 189 9.31 -16.26 16.48
N GLU A 190 8.77 -15.72 15.38
CA GLU A 190 9.32 -15.93 14.04
C GLU A 190 10.46 -14.95 13.71
N ARG A 191 10.53 -13.82 14.42
CA ARG A 191 11.58 -12.79 14.25
C ARG A 191 11.73 -12.37 12.80
N LEU A 192 10.60 -12.10 12.15
CA LEU A 192 10.60 -11.71 10.75
C LEU A 192 11.50 -10.47 10.54
N PRO A 193 12.29 -10.45 9.46
CA PRO A 193 13.25 -9.36 9.23
C PRO A 193 12.62 -8.06 8.73
N PHE A 194 11.32 -8.06 8.37
CA PHE A 194 10.58 -6.90 7.83
C PHE A 194 11.36 -6.12 6.75
N ALA A 195 11.98 -6.84 5.81
CA ALA A 195 12.95 -6.31 4.86
C ALA A 195 12.47 -5.09 4.06
N MET A 196 11.16 -5.01 3.77
CA MET A 196 10.57 -3.89 3.05
C MET A 196 10.48 -2.60 3.88
N VAL A 197 10.49 -2.68 5.21
CA VAL A 197 10.39 -1.51 6.11
C VAL A 197 11.77 -0.94 6.45
N LEU A 198 12.83 -1.77 6.37
CA LEU A 198 14.20 -1.38 6.71
C LEU A 198 14.70 -0.15 5.94
N PRO A 199 14.45 0.01 4.62
CA PRO A 199 14.83 1.21 3.87
C PRO A 199 14.18 2.50 4.37
N THR A 200 13.10 2.39 5.15
CA THR A 200 12.38 3.53 5.74
C THR A 200 12.77 3.75 7.20
N ALA A 201 12.98 2.68 7.98
CA ALA A 201 13.33 2.75 9.40
C ALA A 201 14.80 3.16 9.64
N TYR A 202 15.76 2.58 8.92
CA TYR A 202 17.19 2.85 9.15
C TYR A 202 17.59 4.30 8.85
N PRO A 203 17.09 4.97 7.79
CA PRO A 203 17.38 6.39 7.60
C PRO A 203 16.95 7.28 8.77
N ILE A 204 15.88 6.95 9.50
CA ILE A 204 15.50 7.69 10.72
C ILE A 204 16.59 7.52 11.79
N VAL A 205 17.09 6.30 12.00
CA VAL A 205 18.15 6.01 12.96
C VAL A 205 19.43 6.75 12.54
N TRP A 206 19.91 6.51 11.31
CA TRP A 206 21.15 7.08 10.79
C TRP A 206 21.13 8.61 10.68
N SER A 207 19.99 9.23 10.39
CA SER A 207 19.91 10.71 10.33
C SER A 207 19.96 11.38 11.71
N THR A 208 19.64 10.64 12.76
CA THR A 208 19.60 11.13 14.15
C THR A 208 20.82 10.74 14.98
N GLU A 209 21.71 9.90 14.44
CA GLU A 209 23.02 9.63 15.04
C GLU A 209 23.86 10.91 15.20
N PRO A 210 24.84 10.96 16.12
CA PRO A 210 25.76 12.10 16.23
C PRO A 210 26.45 12.39 14.89
N LYS A 211 26.66 13.67 14.55
CA LYS A 211 27.22 14.07 13.23
C LYS A 211 28.59 13.47 12.92
N ASN A 212 29.39 13.15 13.93
CA ASN A 212 30.70 12.53 13.78
C ASN A 212 30.65 11.00 13.69
N SER A 213 29.48 10.39 13.96
CA SER A 213 29.31 8.94 13.91
C SER A 213 29.50 8.44 12.48
N PRO A 214 30.20 7.31 12.25
CA PRO A 214 30.31 6.71 10.94
C PRO A 214 28.96 6.22 10.39
N GLN A 215 27.96 6.03 11.25
CA GLN A 215 26.61 5.62 10.86
C GLN A 215 25.71 6.81 10.51
N ASN A 216 26.16 8.06 10.74
CA ASN A 216 25.33 9.22 10.45
C ASN A 216 25.19 9.44 8.93
N LEU A 217 23.95 9.60 8.48
CA LEU A 217 23.62 9.74 7.06
C LEU A 217 24.24 10.98 6.40
N PHE A 218 24.48 12.03 7.16
CA PHE A 218 25.03 13.31 6.71
C PHE A 218 26.53 13.44 7.00
N ASN A 219 27.17 12.40 7.54
CA ASN A 219 28.62 12.34 7.65
C ASN A 219 29.23 11.85 6.34
N PHE A 220 29.36 12.75 5.35
CA PHE A 220 29.90 12.41 4.02
C PHE A 220 31.36 11.95 4.01
N ARG A 221 32.06 11.94 5.16
CA ARG A 221 33.38 11.30 5.30
C ARG A 221 33.25 9.78 5.44
N SER A 222 32.15 9.30 6.01
CA SER A 222 31.87 7.89 6.20
C SER A 222 31.63 7.15 4.88
N ARG A 223 32.14 5.92 4.78
CA ARG A 223 31.90 5.04 3.63
C ARG A 223 30.41 4.68 3.51
N LEU A 224 29.72 4.46 4.63
CA LEU A 224 28.30 4.12 4.67
C LEU A 224 27.46 5.25 4.08
N ALA A 225 27.69 6.49 4.52
CA ALA A 225 26.96 7.65 3.99
C ALA A 225 27.19 7.81 2.49
N LYS A 226 28.44 7.67 2.02
CA LYS A 226 28.74 7.73 0.58
C LYS A 226 27.99 6.66 -0.22
N ILE A 227 28.04 5.40 0.22
CA ILE A 227 27.33 4.29 -0.45
C ILE A 227 25.83 4.57 -0.48
N PHE A 228 25.26 4.99 0.65
CA PHE A 228 23.84 5.34 0.73
C PHE A 228 23.47 6.43 -0.28
N TRP A 229 24.19 7.54 -0.31
CA TRP A 229 23.86 8.66 -1.19
C TRP A 229 24.09 8.33 -2.67
N ILE A 230 25.11 7.53 -3.00
CA ILE A 230 25.29 7.03 -4.36
C ILE A 230 24.10 6.17 -4.77
N ALA A 231 23.71 5.19 -3.94
CA ALA A 231 22.57 4.33 -4.22
C ALA A 231 21.25 5.12 -4.30
N PHE A 232 21.05 6.11 -3.42
CA PHE A 232 19.89 6.99 -3.41
C PHE A 232 19.80 7.81 -4.71
N VAL A 233 20.90 8.42 -5.15
CA VAL A 233 20.95 9.19 -6.40
C VAL A 233 20.74 8.29 -7.62
N LEU A 234 21.36 7.10 -7.65
CA LEU A 234 21.14 6.13 -8.72
C LEU A 234 19.68 5.65 -8.77
N GLY A 235 19.07 5.40 -7.61
CA GLY A 235 17.65 5.05 -7.52
C GLY A 235 16.77 6.18 -8.02
N PHE A 236 17.03 7.42 -7.61
CA PHE A 236 16.30 8.59 -8.10
C PHE A 236 16.40 8.75 -9.61
N ILE A 237 17.61 8.63 -10.17
CA ILE A 237 17.85 8.67 -11.63
C ILE A 237 17.10 7.54 -12.34
N GLY A 238 17.10 6.32 -11.77
CA GLY A 238 16.37 5.18 -12.31
C GLY A 238 14.86 5.39 -12.37
N THR A 239 14.29 6.14 -11.43
CA THR A 239 12.86 6.52 -11.40
C THR A 239 12.55 7.85 -12.09
N LEU A 240 13.56 8.60 -12.52
CA LEU A 240 13.39 9.91 -13.14
C LEU A 240 12.55 9.87 -14.42
N PRO A 241 12.66 8.86 -15.31
CA PRO A 241 11.77 8.75 -16.46
C PRO A 241 10.29 8.71 -16.08
N ASP A 242 9.93 8.01 -14.99
CA ASP A 242 8.55 7.93 -14.51
C ASP A 242 8.08 9.27 -13.91
N LEU A 243 8.97 10.01 -13.24
CA LEU A 243 8.70 11.37 -12.78
C LEU A 243 8.54 12.36 -13.94
N VAL A 244 9.34 12.23 -15.00
CA VAL A 244 9.24 13.11 -16.17
C VAL A 244 7.94 12.84 -16.94
N ARG A 245 7.57 11.57 -17.11
CA ARG A 245 6.29 11.14 -17.72
C ARG A 245 5.09 11.76 -17.01
N TYR A 246 5.15 11.85 -15.70
CA TYR A 246 4.09 12.48 -14.91
C TYR A 246 3.82 13.94 -15.31
N PHE A 247 4.85 14.71 -15.63
CA PHE A 247 4.71 16.11 -16.07
C PHE A 247 4.52 16.25 -17.59
N LEU A 248 4.82 15.20 -18.36
CA LEU A 248 4.75 15.18 -19.83
C LEU A 248 3.65 14.21 -20.31
N PRO A 249 2.39 14.65 -20.39
CA PRO A 249 1.23 13.78 -20.63
C PRO A 249 1.21 13.11 -22.01
N PHE A 250 2.06 13.51 -22.96
CA PHE A 250 2.17 12.86 -24.26
C PHE A 250 3.01 11.57 -24.24
N ILE A 251 3.70 11.27 -23.13
CA ILE A 251 4.43 10.00 -22.97
C ILE A 251 3.49 9.00 -22.28
N PRO A 252 2.98 7.97 -22.99
CA PRO A 252 2.03 7.04 -22.42
C PRO A 252 2.67 6.25 -21.26
N PRO A 253 1.95 6.05 -20.13
CA PRO A 253 2.46 5.27 -19.01
C PRO A 253 2.53 3.79 -19.39
N SER A 254 3.69 3.17 -19.18
CA SER A 254 3.90 1.74 -19.46
C SER A 254 3.58 0.83 -18.26
N SER A 255 3.60 1.38 -17.04
CA SER A 255 3.51 0.62 -15.79
C SER A 255 3.28 1.54 -14.59
N GLU A 256 2.95 0.93 -13.44
CA GLU A 256 2.89 1.62 -12.15
C GLU A 256 4.28 2.15 -11.74
N TRP A 257 4.28 3.17 -10.86
CA TRP A 257 5.50 3.69 -10.25
C TRP A 257 6.36 2.55 -9.65
N SER A 258 7.68 2.61 -9.83
CA SER A 258 8.66 1.61 -9.37
C SER A 258 8.54 0.20 -9.96
N THR A 259 7.70 0.04 -11.01
CA THR A 259 7.50 -1.22 -11.71
C THR A 259 8.05 -1.13 -13.12
N HIS A 260 8.94 -2.04 -13.48
CA HIS A 260 9.51 -2.13 -14.83
C HIS A 260 8.97 -3.37 -15.54
N PRO A 261 8.09 -3.22 -16.55
CA PRO A 261 7.51 -4.35 -17.24
C PRO A 261 8.60 -5.03 -18.08
N VAL A 262 8.67 -6.35 -17.98
CA VAL A 262 9.52 -7.22 -18.79
C VAL A 262 8.59 -8.05 -19.66
N ASN A 263 8.65 -7.86 -20.97
CA ASN A 263 7.83 -8.59 -21.92
C ASN A 263 8.73 -9.37 -22.88
N LEU A 264 8.70 -10.70 -22.78
CA LEU A 264 9.43 -11.60 -23.67
C LEU A 264 8.51 -12.32 -24.66
N ASN A 265 7.22 -11.95 -24.72
CA ASN A 265 6.26 -12.54 -25.65
C ASN A 265 6.65 -12.33 -27.11
N ALA A 266 7.31 -11.22 -27.43
CA ALA A 266 7.82 -10.95 -28.78
C ALA A 266 8.74 -12.06 -29.31
N PHE A 267 9.40 -12.81 -28.43
CA PHE A 267 10.29 -13.92 -28.77
C PHE A 267 9.64 -15.30 -28.64
N THR A 268 8.48 -15.40 -27.99
CA THR A 268 7.89 -16.68 -27.58
C THR A 268 6.53 -16.96 -28.20
N SER A 269 5.75 -15.95 -28.56
CA SER A 269 4.37 -16.11 -29.07
C SER A 269 4.28 -16.90 -30.37
N SER A 270 5.33 -16.89 -31.20
CA SER A 270 5.37 -17.66 -32.45
C SER A 270 5.57 -19.16 -32.23
N VAL A 271 6.16 -19.56 -31.10
CA VAL A 271 6.51 -20.97 -30.79
C VAL A 271 5.61 -21.55 -29.71
N LEU A 272 5.15 -20.70 -28.78
CA LEU A 272 4.39 -21.07 -27.59
C LEU A 272 3.07 -20.25 -27.56
N PRO A 273 2.09 -20.60 -28.41
CA PRO A 273 0.85 -19.84 -28.48
C PRO A 273 0.11 -19.92 -27.14
N GLY A 274 -0.36 -18.78 -26.64
CA GLY A 274 -1.07 -18.65 -25.37
C GLY A 274 -0.18 -18.58 -24.12
N ALA A 275 1.14 -18.83 -24.21
CA ALA A 275 2.04 -18.67 -23.06
C ALA A 275 2.24 -17.19 -22.71
N SER A 276 2.27 -16.86 -21.41
CA SER A 276 2.54 -15.50 -20.94
C SER A 276 3.91 -15.37 -20.30
N PHE A 277 4.83 -14.72 -21.03
CA PHE A 277 6.16 -14.32 -20.58
C PHE A 277 6.22 -12.81 -20.29
N ILE A 278 5.18 -12.30 -19.66
CA ILE A 278 5.16 -10.95 -19.10
C ILE A 278 5.38 -11.02 -17.59
N GLY A 279 6.29 -10.19 -17.11
CA GLY A 279 6.56 -10.01 -15.70
C GLY A 279 6.79 -8.56 -15.35
N ASN A 280 6.84 -8.29 -14.06
CA ASN A 280 7.13 -6.98 -13.51
C ASN A 280 8.39 -7.08 -12.65
N PHE A 281 9.43 -6.34 -13.03
CA PHE A 281 10.62 -6.17 -12.23
C PHE A 281 10.43 -5.00 -11.27
N ILE A 282 10.41 -5.31 -9.97
CA ILE A 282 10.13 -4.34 -8.92
C ILE A 282 11.30 -4.34 -7.95
N ILE A 283 12.08 -3.25 -7.96
CA ILE A 283 13.40 -3.19 -7.31
C ILE A 283 13.33 -3.55 -5.82
N PRO A 284 12.41 -3.01 -5.00
CA PRO A 284 12.40 -3.34 -3.58
C PRO A 284 12.04 -4.80 -3.28
N ARG A 285 11.31 -5.48 -4.18
CA ARG A 285 10.99 -6.91 -4.01
C ARG A 285 12.21 -7.82 -4.14
N VAL A 286 13.26 -7.37 -4.84
CA VAL A 286 14.52 -8.12 -4.94
C VAL A 286 15.11 -8.39 -3.55
N ALA A 287 15.03 -7.41 -2.63
CA ALA A 287 15.51 -7.58 -1.26
C ALA A 287 14.73 -8.65 -0.49
N VAL A 288 13.41 -8.76 -0.73
CA VAL A 288 12.58 -9.81 -0.11
C VAL A 288 12.92 -11.17 -0.71
N PHE A 289 13.00 -11.27 -2.04
CA PHE A 289 13.34 -12.53 -2.70
C PHE A 289 14.73 -13.04 -2.30
N ALA A 290 15.70 -12.15 -2.05
CA ALA A 290 17.02 -12.53 -1.55
C ALA A 290 17.02 -13.17 -0.15
N LEU A 291 15.96 -12.97 0.64
CA LEU A 291 15.80 -13.54 1.98
C LEU A 291 14.95 -14.81 1.99
N LEU A 292 14.30 -15.14 0.87
CA LEU A 292 13.43 -16.31 0.78
C LEU A 292 14.25 -17.58 0.49
N PRO A 293 13.87 -18.73 1.06
CA PRO A 293 14.47 -20.01 0.74
C PRO A 293 14.41 -20.32 -0.76
N LEU A 294 15.49 -20.89 -1.32
CA LEU A 294 15.60 -21.15 -2.76
C LEU A 294 14.56 -22.15 -3.26
N ASP A 295 14.23 -23.15 -2.46
CA ASP A 295 13.15 -24.12 -2.70
C ASP A 295 11.78 -23.46 -2.81
N PHE A 296 11.50 -22.45 -1.99
CA PHE A 296 10.28 -21.64 -2.11
C PHE A 296 10.27 -20.82 -3.41
N LEU A 297 11.38 -20.15 -3.73
CA LEU A 297 11.50 -19.38 -4.98
C LEU A 297 11.34 -20.28 -6.21
N LEU A 298 11.98 -21.46 -6.19
CA LEU A 298 11.89 -22.46 -7.25
C LEU A 298 10.45 -22.95 -7.42
N SER A 299 9.75 -23.21 -6.32
CA SER A 299 8.33 -23.59 -6.35
C SER A 299 7.48 -22.52 -7.04
N GLY A 300 7.75 -21.24 -6.79
CA GLY A 300 7.10 -20.11 -7.47
C GLY A 300 7.37 -20.09 -8.98
N VAL A 301 8.63 -20.30 -9.40
CA VAL A 301 9.00 -20.36 -10.82
C VAL A 301 8.35 -21.56 -11.51
N VAL A 302 8.36 -22.74 -10.88
CA VAL A 302 7.72 -23.95 -11.41
C VAL A 302 6.21 -23.75 -11.53
N ALA A 303 5.56 -23.19 -10.50
CA ALA A 303 4.13 -22.91 -10.55
C ALA A 303 3.78 -21.92 -11.67
N TRP A 304 4.57 -20.87 -11.85
CA TRP A 304 4.39 -19.95 -12.98
C TRP A 304 4.56 -20.67 -14.32
N PHE A 305 5.62 -21.46 -14.47
CA PHE A 305 5.90 -22.17 -15.72
C PHE A 305 4.78 -23.17 -16.07
N VAL A 306 4.28 -23.93 -15.09
CA VAL A 306 3.17 -24.86 -15.30
C VAL A 306 1.88 -24.12 -15.66
N MET A 307 1.53 -23.06 -14.93
CA MET A 307 0.22 -22.43 -15.03
C MET A 307 0.11 -21.38 -16.15
N TYR A 308 1.20 -20.70 -16.49
CA TYR A 308 1.19 -19.61 -17.47
C TYR A 308 1.93 -19.94 -18.77
N VAL A 309 2.67 -21.05 -18.82
CA VAL A 309 3.35 -21.51 -20.03
C VAL A 309 2.76 -22.84 -20.49
N ILE A 310 2.92 -23.91 -19.70
CA ILE A 310 2.52 -25.27 -20.12
C ILE A 310 1.00 -25.37 -20.31
N TYR A 311 0.21 -24.99 -19.30
CA TYR A 311 -1.25 -25.14 -19.34
C TYR A 311 -1.90 -24.37 -20.51
N PRO A 312 -1.60 -23.07 -20.73
CA PRO A 312 -2.15 -22.34 -21.87
C PRO A 312 -1.70 -22.92 -23.21
N CYS A 313 -0.43 -23.28 -23.36
CA CYS A 313 0.06 -23.85 -24.62
C CYS A 313 -0.62 -25.17 -24.97
N ILE A 314 -0.74 -26.09 -24.01
CA ILE A 314 -1.47 -27.35 -24.23
C ILE A 314 -2.93 -27.06 -24.54
N GLY A 315 -3.57 -26.14 -23.80
CA GLY A 315 -4.98 -25.82 -24.00
C GLY A 315 -5.30 -25.19 -25.34
N VAL A 316 -4.42 -24.32 -25.83
CA VAL A 316 -4.53 -23.74 -27.17
C VAL A 316 -4.24 -24.80 -28.23
N ALA A 317 -3.18 -25.61 -28.06
CA ALA A 317 -2.80 -26.63 -29.04
C ALA A 317 -3.83 -27.76 -29.18
N THR A 318 -4.49 -28.13 -28.09
CA THR A 318 -5.55 -29.16 -28.08
C THR A 318 -6.94 -28.60 -28.38
N GLY A 319 -7.09 -27.27 -28.42
CA GLY A 319 -8.34 -26.58 -28.74
C GLY A 319 -9.34 -26.45 -27.59
N PHE A 320 -9.01 -26.85 -26.35
CA PHE A 320 -9.91 -26.66 -25.21
C PHE A 320 -9.87 -25.23 -24.63
N LEU A 321 -8.84 -24.44 -24.96
CA LEU A 321 -8.79 -23.01 -24.68
C LEU A 321 -8.95 -22.21 -25.98
N PRO A 322 -9.78 -21.16 -25.99
CA PRO A 322 -9.88 -20.27 -27.13
C PRO A 322 -8.58 -19.47 -27.28
N TYR A 323 -8.13 -19.30 -28.52
CA TYR A 323 -6.95 -18.49 -28.83
C TYR A 323 -7.37 -17.22 -29.56
N THR A 324 -6.85 -16.09 -29.11
CA THR A 324 -6.95 -14.81 -29.80
C THR A 324 -5.55 -14.20 -29.92
N PRO A 325 -5.15 -13.68 -31.08
CA PRO A 325 -3.83 -13.05 -31.22
C PRO A 325 -3.59 -11.96 -30.18
N GLY A 326 -2.47 -12.05 -29.46
CA GLY A 326 -2.09 -11.10 -28.41
C GLY A 326 -2.59 -11.46 -27.01
N VAL A 327 -3.30 -12.58 -26.84
CA VAL A 327 -3.75 -13.10 -25.54
C VAL A 327 -2.59 -13.32 -24.56
N GLU A 328 -1.39 -13.59 -25.06
CA GLU A 328 -0.15 -13.73 -24.29
C GLU A 328 0.16 -12.49 -23.45
N ASN A 329 -0.30 -11.31 -23.91
CA ASN A 329 -0.11 -10.05 -23.21
C ASN A 329 -1.09 -9.85 -22.03
N HIS A 330 -2.03 -10.77 -21.86
CA HIS A 330 -3.09 -10.70 -20.86
C HIS A 330 -3.05 -11.95 -19.97
N PRO A 331 -2.12 -12.03 -19.00
CA PRO A 331 -1.98 -13.20 -18.12
C PRO A 331 -3.27 -13.53 -17.35
N SER A 332 -4.15 -12.55 -17.13
CA SER A 332 -5.46 -12.74 -16.51
C SER A 332 -6.49 -13.48 -17.37
N HIS A 333 -6.29 -13.56 -18.69
CA HIS A 333 -7.24 -14.20 -19.57
C HIS A 333 -7.44 -15.68 -19.20
N TYR A 334 -6.38 -16.49 -19.24
CA TYR A 334 -6.43 -17.89 -18.79
C TYR A 334 -6.27 -18.03 -17.26
N GLY A 335 -5.63 -17.06 -16.60
CA GLY A 335 -5.43 -17.11 -15.16
C GLY A 335 -6.70 -16.85 -14.32
N GLN A 336 -7.71 -16.17 -14.89
CA GLN A 336 -8.89 -15.71 -14.14
C GLN A 336 -10.21 -15.89 -14.91
N ALA A 337 -10.27 -15.59 -16.20
CA ALA A 337 -11.53 -15.50 -16.94
C ALA A 337 -11.92 -16.79 -17.66
N VAL A 338 -10.96 -17.49 -18.25
CA VAL A 338 -11.18 -18.57 -19.21
C VAL A 338 -10.51 -19.87 -18.76
N GLY A 339 -11.18 -20.98 -19.04
CA GLY A 339 -10.67 -22.32 -18.76
C GLY A 339 -10.98 -22.84 -17.35
N PRO A 340 -10.74 -24.14 -17.12
CA PRO A 340 -11.01 -24.79 -15.85
C PRO A 340 -10.03 -24.41 -14.73
N ILE A 341 -8.75 -24.17 -15.07
CA ILE A 341 -7.72 -23.83 -14.09
C ILE A 341 -7.52 -22.32 -14.08
N ARG A 342 -7.93 -21.69 -12.97
CA ARG A 342 -7.86 -20.23 -12.78
C ARG A 342 -6.85 -19.87 -11.69
N ALA A 343 -5.57 -19.95 -12.05
CA ALA A 343 -4.46 -19.79 -11.11
C ALA A 343 -4.46 -18.44 -10.37
N ILE A 344 -4.82 -17.33 -11.03
CA ILE A 344 -4.96 -16.01 -10.40
C ILE A 344 -6.11 -16.02 -9.40
N TYR A 345 -7.25 -16.60 -9.78
CA TYR A 345 -8.40 -16.68 -8.89
C TYR A 345 -8.07 -17.49 -7.64
N ALA A 346 -7.41 -18.65 -7.79
CA ALA A 346 -6.95 -19.48 -6.68
C ALA A 346 -5.96 -18.71 -5.78
N THR A 347 -5.05 -17.93 -6.37
CA THR A 347 -4.09 -17.12 -5.62
C THR A 347 -4.78 -16.01 -4.82
N ASN A 348 -5.73 -15.29 -5.43
CA ASN A 348 -6.45 -14.18 -4.80
C ASN A 348 -7.51 -14.62 -3.78
N THR A 349 -7.84 -15.91 -3.73
CA THR A 349 -8.88 -16.44 -2.84
C THR A 349 -8.32 -17.56 -1.97
N GLY A 350 -8.30 -18.79 -2.48
CA GLY A 350 -7.97 -19.99 -1.72
C GLY A 350 -6.59 -19.96 -1.06
N ILE A 351 -5.55 -19.53 -1.77
CA ILE A 351 -4.19 -19.48 -1.21
C ILE A 351 -4.10 -18.41 -0.12
N MET A 352 -4.61 -17.20 -0.37
CA MET A 352 -4.62 -16.12 0.63
C MET A 352 -5.43 -16.51 1.89
N LEU A 353 -6.59 -17.14 1.71
CA LEU A 353 -7.40 -17.66 2.81
C LEU A 353 -6.65 -18.74 3.59
N GLY A 354 -6.03 -19.69 2.90
CA GLY A 354 -5.24 -20.76 3.53
C GLY A 354 -4.07 -20.23 4.36
N ILE A 355 -3.29 -19.29 3.80
CA ILE A 355 -2.19 -18.63 4.52
C ILE A 355 -2.72 -17.84 5.71
N GLY A 356 -3.83 -17.11 5.56
CA GLY A 356 -4.45 -16.36 6.64
C GLY A 356 -4.93 -17.26 7.78
N LEU A 357 -5.61 -18.36 7.47
CA LEU A 357 -6.06 -19.34 8.46
C LEU A 357 -4.88 -20.03 9.15
N TYR A 358 -3.82 -20.35 8.42
CA TYR A 358 -2.61 -20.91 8.98
C TYR A 358 -1.92 -19.93 9.94
N ALA A 359 -1.80 -18.65 9.56
CA ALA A 359 -1.24 -17.62 10.44
C ALA A 359 -2.06 -17.46 11.72
N LEU A 360 -3.40 -17.50 11.63
CA LEU A 360 -4.29 -17.47 12.79
C LEU A 360 -4.13 -18.71 13.67
N TYR A 361 -3.98 -19.90 13.07
CA TYR A 361 -3.73 -21.14 13.79
C TYR A 361 -2.40 -21.08 14.56
N MET A 362 -1.33 -20.60 13.93
CA MET A 362 -0.02 -20.45 14.57
C MET A 362 -0.06 -19.43 15.73
N ALA A 363 -0.80 -18.33 15.56
CA ALA A 363 -0.99 -17.31 16.59
C ALA A 363 -2.03 -17.68 17.66
N TRP A 364 -2.75 -18.80 17.49
CA TRP A 364 -3.89 -19.19 18.33
C TRP A 364 -3.60 -19.22 19.83
N PRO A 365 -2.45 -19.74 20.32
CA PRO A 365 -2.16 -19.75 21.75
C PRO A 365 -2.13 -18.35 22.37
N HIS A 366 -1.57 -17.38 21.63
CA HIS A 366 -1.52 -15.99 22.06
C HIS A 366 -2.90 -15.31 21.95
N ILE A 367 -3.61 -15.53 20.84
CA ILE A 367 -4.98 -15.03 20.66
C ILE A 367 -5.89 -15.51 21.80
N LYS A 368 -5.82 -16.79 22.15
CA LYS A 368 -6.57 -17.37 23.28
C LYS A 368 -6.24 -16.68 24.60
N THR A 369 -4.98 -16.27 24.80
CA THR A 369 -4.55 -15.56 26.02
C THR A 369 -5.20 -14.18 26.09
N ILE A 370 -5.20 -13.42 24.99
CA ILE A 370 -5.88 -12.12 24.87
C ILE A 370 -7.38 -12.23 25.15
N PHE A 371 -8.06 -13.23 24.58
CA PHE A 371 -9.50 -13.40 24.87
C PHE A 371 -9.76 -13.89 26.30
N SER A 372 -8.83 -14.64 26.90
CA SER A 372 -8.98 -15.12 28.27
C SER A 372 -8.79 -14.02 29.32
N SER A 373 -8.07 -12.93 29.04
CA SER A 373 -7.88 -11.82 29.98
C SER A 373 -9.13 -10.95 30.17
N ILE A 374 -10.11 -11.04 29.26
CA ILE A 374 -11.41 -10.34 29.35
C ILE A 374 -12.17 -10.75 30.63
N SER A 375 -12.18 -12.04 30.95
CA SER A 375 -12.87 -12.59 32.11
C SER A 375 -11.92 -13.15 33.18
N GLY A 376 -10.68 -13.46 32.79
CA GLY A 376 -9.65 -14.03 33.64
C GLY A 376 -8.72 -12.99 34.26
N ARG A 377 -7.52 -13.45 34.62
CA ARG A 377 -6.47 -12.56 35.14
C ARG A 377 -5.99 -11.62 34.04
N ASP A 378 -5.76 -10.38 34.43
CA ASP A 378 -5.15 -9.43 33.52
C ASP A 378 -3.73 -9.88 33.16
N VAL A 379 -3.36 -9.66 31.91
CA VAL A 379 -2.05 -9.98 31.37
C VAL A 379 -1.50 -8.69 30.78
N GLU A 380 -0.34 -8.27 31.28
CA GLU A 380 0.37 -7.10 30.77
C GLU A 380 1.46 -7.55 29.81
N GLU A 381 1.50 -6.94 28.63
CA GLU A 381 2.54 -7.21 27.64
C GLU A 381 3.11 -5.89 27.12
N GLN A 382 4.43 -5.70 27.27
CA GLN A 382 5.15 -4.49 26.87
C GLN A 382 4.57 -3.18 27.47
N GLY A 383 4.10 -3.23 28.72
CA GLY A 383 3.53 -2.06 29.39
C GLY A 383 2.07 -1.79 29.03
N VAL A 384 1.42 -2.68 28.28
CA VAL A 384 0.02 -2.57 27.88
C VAL A 384 -0.77 -3.72 28.51
N SER A 385 -1.73 -3.37 29.38
CA SER A 385 -2.73 -4.30 29.89
C SER A 385 -3.67 -4.73 28.77
N TYR A 386 -4.12 -5.99 28.81
CA TYR A 386 -5.13 -6.49 27.87
C TYR A 386 -6.58 -6.17 28.30
N ARG A 387 -6.78 -5.56 29.47
CA ARG A 387 -8.07 -5.00 29.91
C ARG A 387 -8.15 -3.51 29.61
#